data_AF-A0A2A5G8L3-F1
#
_entry.id   AF-A0A2A5G8L3-F1
#
_cell.length_a   1.000
_cell.length_b   1.000
_cell.length_c   1.000
_cell.angle_alpha   90.00
_cell.angle_beta   90.00
_cell.angle_gamma   90.00
#
_symmetry.space_group_name_H-M   'P 1'
#
loop_
_entity.id
_entity.type
_entity.pdbx_description
1 polymer ?
#
loop_
_entity_poly.entity_id
_entity_poly.type
_entity_poly.pdbx_seq_one_letter_code
_entity_poly.pdbx_strand_id
1 'polypeptide(L)' 'MTTVSTKAAVLADQNISERSQSLRAALGALVLGLTVVFGVGFAYPEALHNAAHDSRHASGFPCH' A
#
# COMPACT_ATOMS: atom_id res chain seq x y z
N MET A 1 -6.52 -5.27 -42.49
CA MET A 1 -7.29 -5.86 -41.36
C MET A 1 -6.41 -6.48 -40.27
N THR A 2 -5.08 -6.51 -40.42
CA THR A 2 -4.13 -7.09 -39.44
C THR A 2 -3.69 -6.13 -38.32
N THR A 3 -3.75 -4.81 -38.53
CA THR A 3 -3.28 -3.79 -37.58
C THR A 3 -4.15 -3.63 -36.31
N VAL A 4 -5.45 -3.97 -36.41
CA VAL A 4 -6.38 -3.92 -35.27
C VAL A 4 -6.14 -5.09 -34.31
N SER A 5 -5.79 -6.26 -34.84
CA SER A 5 -5.48 -7.46 -34.05
C SER A 5 -4.20 -7.30 -33.22
N THR A 6 -3.18 -6.61 -33.76
CA THR A 6 -1.94 -6.33 -33.03
C THR A 6 -2.14 -5.31 -31.90
N LYS A 7 -2.92 -4.24 -32.12
CA LYS A 7 -3.26 -3.28 -31.05
C LYS A 7 -4.03 -3.92 -29.91
N ALA A 8 -5.00 -4.79 -30.21
CA ALA A 8 -5.76 -5.50 -29.18
C ALA A 8 -4.86 -6.38 -28.30
N ALA A 9 -3.88 -7.08 -28.88
CA ALA A 9 -2.91 -7.88 -28.14
C ALA A 9 -1.97 -7.03 -27.25
N VAL A 10 -1.49 -5.88 -27.76
CA VAL A 10 -0.65 -4.95 -26.98
C VAL A 10 -1.44 -4.33 -25.82
N LEU A 11 -2.69 -3.93 -26.03
CA LEU A 11 -3.52 -3.35 -24.95
C LEU A 11 -3.82 -4.38 -23.84
N ALA A 12 -4.00 -5.65 -24.20
CA ALA A 12 -4.16 -6.73 -23.23
C ALA A 12 -2.87 -6.93 -22.40
N ASP A 13 -1.71 -6.97 -23.04
CA ASP A 13 -0.41 -7.08 -22.37
C ASP A 13 -0.13 -5.88 -21.44
N GLN A 14 -0.42 -4.66 -21.89
CA GLN A 14 -0.32 -3.44 -21.09
C GLN A 14 -1.25 -3.52 -19.85
N ASN A 15 -2.48 -3.99 -20.01
CA ASN A 15 -3.41 -4.14 -18.88
C ASN A 15 -2.89 -5.15 -17.83
N ILE A 16 -2.31 -6.27 -18.28
CA ILE A 16 -1.71 -7.26 -17.39
C ILE A 16 -0.49 -6.68 -16.67
N SER A 17 0.36 -5.93 -17.37
CA SER A 17 1.51 -5.23 -16.79
C SER A 17 1.08 -4.23 -15.70
N GLU A 18 0.12 -3.34 -16.01
CA GLU A 18 -0.42 -2.35 -15.07
C GLU A 18 -1.06 -3.01 -13.84
N ARG A 19 -1.82 -4.09 -14.04
CA ARG A 19 -2.44 -4.83 -12.95
C ARG A 19 -1.41 -5.55 -12.08
N SER A 20 -0.34 -6.07 -12.70
CA SER A 20 0.78 -6.68 -11.98
C SER A 20 1.54 -5.66 -11.13
N GLN A 21 1.79 -4.46 -11.66
CA GLN A 21 2.40 -3.36 -10.93
C GLN A 21 1.53 -2.90 -9.76
N SER A 22 0.22 -2.75 -10.00
CA SER A 22 -0.75 -2.39 -8.97
C SER A 22 -0.81 -3.44 -7.86
N LEU A 23 -0.78 -4.73 -8.21
CA LEU A 23 -0.77 -5.82 -7.22
C LEU A 23 0.52 -5.82 -6.39
N ARG A 24 1.68 -5.56 -7.01
CA ARG A 24 2.96 -5.44 -6.30
C ARG A 24 2.93 -4.26 -5.32
N ALA A 25 2.41 -3.11 -5.74
CA ALA A 25 2.25 -1.95 -4.88
C ALA A 25 1.28 -2.24 -3.72
N ALA A 26 0.13 -2.87 -4.00
CA ALA A 26 -0.86 -3.24 -3.00
C ALA A 26 -0.30 -4.25 -1.98
N LEU A 27 0.45 -5.26 -2.42
CA LEU A 27 1.14 -6.20 -1.54
C LEU A 27 2.20 -5.50 -0.68
N GLY A 28 2.97 -4.57 -1.26
CA GLY A 28 3.94 -3.77 -0.51
C GLY A 28 3.27 -2.92 0.57
N ALA A 29 2.16 -2.25 0.23
CA ALA A 29 1.38 -1.46 1.18
C ALA A 29 0.76 -2.34 2.29
N LEU A 30 0.25 -3.52 1.93
CA LEU A 30 -0.30 -4.48 2.88
C LEU A 30 0.79 -4.94 3.86
N VAL A 31 1.94 -5.38 3.36
CA VAL A 31 3.06 -5.83 4.21
C VAL A 31 3.50 -4.71 5.14
N LEU A 32 3.70 -3.50 4.62
CA LEU A 32 4.08 -2.33 5.43
C LEU A 32 3.04 -2.03 6.50
N GLY A 33 1.76 -2.00 6.14
CA GLY A 33 0.66 -1.77 7.08
C GLY A 33 0.60 -2.81 8.19
N LEU A 34 0.73 -4.10 7.83
CA LEU A 34 0.79 -5.19 8.80
C LEU A 34 2.03 -5.06 9.70
N THR A 35 3.20 -4.73 9.16
CA THR A 35 4.42 -4.52 9.96
C THR A 35 4.23 -3.40 10.98
N VAL A 36 3.59 -2.29 10.62
CA VAL A 36 3.32 -1.20 11.55
C VAL A 36 2.33 -1.63 12.64
N VAL A 37 1.20 -2.24 12.24
CA VAL A 37 0.15 -2.66 13.18
C VAL A 37 0.67 -3.71 14.16
N PHE A 38 1.34 -4.75 13.68
CA PHE A 38 1.85 -5.81 14.55
C PHE A 38 3.12 -5.39 15.29
N GLY A 39 4.02 -4.68 14.62
CA GLY A 39 5.30 -4.25 15.18
C GLY A 39 5.16 -3.23 16.29
N VAL A 40 4.15 -2.35 16.23
CA VAL A 40 3.90 -1.35 17.27
C VAL A 40 2.77 -1.76 18.21
N GLY A 41 1.70 -2.39 17.69
CA GLY A 41 0.54 -2.80 18.49
C GLY A 41 0.85 -3.87 19.54
N PHE A 42 1.79 -4.77 19.26
CA PHE A 42 2.27 -5.80 20.21
C PHE A 42 3.72 -5.58 20.63
N ALA A 43 4.22 -4.36 20.50
CA ALA A 43 5.55 -4.01 20.97
C ALA A 43 5.65 -4.25 22.49
N TYR A 44 6.61 -5.08 22.91
CA TYR A 44 7.00 -5.20 24.32
C TYR A 44 7.49 -3.86 24.91
N PRO A 45 8.27 -3.04 24.18
CA PRO A 45 8.65 -1.73 24.67
C PRO A 45 7.45 -0.79 24.68
N GLU A 46 7.06 -0.35 25.88
CA GLU A 46 5.95 0.59 26.10
C GLU A 46 6.17 1.91 25.33
N ALA A 47 7.42 2.32 25.12
CA ALA A 47 7.76 3.52 24.34
C ALA A 47 7.25 3.47 22.89
N LEU A 48 7.36 2.32 22.20
CA LEU A 48 6.88 2.19 20.82
C LEU A 48 5.35 2.23 20.77
N HIS A 49 4.70 1.49 21.67
CA HIS A 49 3.24 1.45 21.75
C HIS A 49 2.66 2.84 22.07
N ASN A 50 3.23 3.52 23.06
CA ASN A 50 2.84 4.88 23.45
C ASN A 50 3.06 5.88 22.31
N ALA A 51 4.18 5.79 21.58
CA ALA A 51 4.44 6.66 20.43
C ALA A 51 3.39 6.52 19.31
N ALA A 52 2.87 5.31 19.05
CA ALA A 52 1.76 5.13 18.12
C ALA A 52 0.45 5.73 18.63
N HIS A 53 0.14 5.56 19.93
CA HIS A 53 -1.01 6.19 20.54
C HIS A 53 -0.95 7.72 20.50
N ASP A 54 0.22 8.30 20.77
CA ASP A 54 0.47 9.73 20.71
C ASP A 54 0.39 10.26 19.28
N SER A 55 0.87 9.49 18.30
CA SER A 55 0.76 9.85 16.88
C SER A 55 -0.71 9.92 16.43
N ARG A 56 -1.60 9.07 16.97
CA ARG A 56 -3.05 9.15 16.71
C ARG A 56 -3.68 10.40 17.32
N HIS A 57 -3.24 10.79 18.50
CA HIS A 57 -3.67 12.06 19.10
C HIS A 57 -3.10 13.27 18.35
N ALA A 58 -1.87 13.18 17.84
CA ALA A 58 -1.20 14.23 17.08
C ALA A 58 -1.76 14.39 15.65
N SER A 59 -2.24 13.31 15.03
CA SER A 59 -2.86 13.35 13.70
C SER A 59 -4.28 13.93 13.69
N GLY A 60 -4.88 14.09 14.87
CA GLY A 60 -6.08 14.89 15.08
C GLY A 60 -5.81 16.39 15.27
N PHE A 61 -4.57 16.86 15.13
CA PHE A 61 -4.30 18.31 15.20
C PHE A 61 -5.11 19.03 14.12
N PRO A 62 -5.78 20.13 14.49
CA PRO A 62 -6.63 20.85 13.55
C PRO A 62 -5.75 21.38 12.41
N CYS A 63 -6.07 20.96 11.19
CA CYS A 63 -5.66 21.66 9.97
C CYS A 63 -6.65 22.80 9.68
N HIS A 64 -6.91 23.62 10.70
CA HIS A 64 -7.36 25.01 10.67
C HIS A 64 -7.40 25.55 12.11
#